data_AF-A0A933HQC3-F1
#
_entry.id   AF-A0A933HQC3-F1
#
_cell.length_a   1.000
_cell.length_b   1.000
_cell.length_c   1.000
_cell.angle_alpha   90.00
_cell.angle_beta   90.00
_cell.angle_gamma   90.00
#
_symmetry.space_group_name_H-M   'P 1'
#
loop_
_entity.id
_entity.type
_entity.pdbx_description
1 polymer ?
#
loop_
_entity_poly.entity_id
_entity_poly.type
_entity_poly.pdbx_seq_one_letter_code
_entity_poly.pdbx_strand_id
1 'polypeptide(L)' 'MAAPNPTIQKLLDEAKAQLAAAKAEKARLYPPNTDPLGAPDKYPRDYTPAQITKHNRLDAEIEMLEQRVDDLQLRLYSK' A
#
# COMPACT_ATOMS: atom_id res chain seq x y z
N MET A 1 14.83 2.42 28.42
CA MET A 1 13.81 2.40 27.34
C MET A 1 13.14 1.04 27.38
N ALA A 2 11.81 0.96 27.42
CA ALA A 2 11.12 -0.33 27.39
C ALA A 2 11.38 -0.96 26.01
N ALA A 3 11.81 -2.22 25.98
CA ALA A 3 12.01 -2.92 24.72
C ALA A 3 10.65 -3.03 24.00
N PRO A 4 10.58 -2.71 22.69
CA PRO A 4 9.36 -2.86 21.92
C PRO A 4 8.86 -4.31 21.98
N ASN A 5 7.54 -4.50 22.06
CA ASN A 5 6.94 -5.83 22.13
C ASN A 5 7.34 -6.64 20.87
N PRO A 6 8.08 -7.75 21.00
CA PRO A 6 8.64 -8.48 19.86
C PRO A 6 7.56 -9.06 18.94
N THR A 7 6.38 -9.36 19.48
CA THR A 7 5.24 -9.84 18.69
C THR A 7 4.67 -8.74 17.80
N ILE A 8 4.51 -7.53 18.34
CA ILE A 8 3.99 -6.37 17.58
C ILE A 8 5.02 -5.95 16.52
N GLN A 9 6.30 -5.99 16.86
CA GLN A 9 7.38 -5.74 15.91
C GLN A 9 7.32 -6.71 14.70
N LYS A 10 7.15 -8.02 14.95
CA LYS A 10 7.02 -9.01 13.88
C LYS A 10 5.80 -8.73 13.00
N LEU A 11 4.65 -8.44 13.60
CA LEU A 11 3.43 -8.09 12.85
C LEU A 11 3.61 -6.83 12.01
N LEU A 12 4.35 -5.85 12.53
CA LEU A 12 4.66 -4.61 11.82
C LEU A 12 5.56 -4.88 10.60
N ASP A 13 6.59 -5.71 10.77
CA ASP A 13 7.49 -6.07 9.68
C ASP A 13 6.76 -6.87 8.59
N GLU A 14 5.87 -7.80 8.98
CA GLU A 14 5.00 -8.52 8.05
C GLU A 14 4.04 -7.59 7.29
N ALA A 15 3.38 -6.65 8.00
CA ALA A 15 2.47 -5.69 7.38
C ALA A 15 3.21 -4.74 6.41
N LYS A 16 4.42 -4.31 6.75
CA LYS A 16 5.28 -3.52 5.85
C LYS A 16 5.70 -4.31 4.61
N ALA A 17 6.04 -5.58 4.76
CA ALA A 17 6.37 -6.44 3.62
C ALA A 17 5.18 -6.63 2.68
N GLN A 18 3.97 -6.84 3.24
CA GLN A 18 2.73 -6.91 2.45
C GLN A 18 2.43 -5.59 1.74
N LEU A 19 2.59 -4.45 2.43
CA LEU A 19 2.40 -3.13 1.85
C LEU A 19 3.36 -2.87 0.68
N ALA A 20 4.63 -3.23 0.86
CA ALA A 20 5.64 -3.09 -0.19
C ALA A 20 5.31 -3.98 -1.40
N ALA A 21 4.84 -5.22 -1.17
CA ALA A 21 4.41 -6.12 -2.24
C ALA A 21 3.20 -5.58 -3.00
N ALA A 22 2.17 -5.09 -2.29
CA ALA A 22 0.98 -4.50 -2.92
C ALA A 22 1.32 -3.24 -3.73
N LYS A 23 2.17 -2.36 -3.19
CA LYS A 23 2.68 -1.17 -3.91
C LYS A 23 3.52 -1.55 -5.13
N ALA A 24 4.35 -2.59 -5.03
CA ALA A 24 5.14 -3.08 -6.15
C ALA A 24 4.26 -3.72 -7.24
N GLU A 25 3.22 -4.48 -6.86
CA GLU A 25 2.24 -5.01 -7.81
C GLU A 25 1.48 -3.87 -8.50
N LYS A 26 1.05 -2.85 -7.73
CA LYS A 26 0.41 -1.66 -8.29
C LYS A 26 1.33 -0.96 -9.28
N ALA A 27 2.57 -0.65 -8.90
CA ALA A 27 3.53 0.01 -9.78
C ALA A 27 3.87 -0.81 -11.04
N ARG A 28 3.88 -2.15 -10.93
CA ARG A 28 4.12 -3.05 -12.07
C ARG A 28 2.95 -3.06 -13.05
N LEU A 29 1.72 -3.07 -12.55
CA LEU A 29 0.52 -3.14 -13.37
C LEU A 29 0.06 -1.76 -13.88
N TYR A 30 0.35 -0.73 -13.09
CA TYR A 30 -0.11 0.64 -13.23
C TYR A 30 1.08 1.59 -13.02
N PRO A 31 2.05 1.59 -13.95
CA PRO A 31 3.20 2.47 -13.83
C PRO A 31 2.74 3.94 -13.83
N PRO A 32 3.33 4.80 -12.99
CA PRO A 32 3.01 6.21 -12.99
C PRO A 32 3.29 6.79 -14.38
N ASN A 33 2.40 7.68 -14.84
CA ASN A 33 2.56 8.30 -16.14
C ASN A 33 3.81 9.20 -16.10
N THR A 34 4.86 8.82 -16.83
CA THR A 34 6.14 9.56 -16.85
C THR A 34 6.09 10.78 -17.78
N ASP A 35 4.98 10.98 -18.49
CA ASP A 35 4.78 12.14 -19.35
C ASP A 35 4.49 13.40 -18.50
N PRO A 36 5.36 14.41 -18.52
CA PRO A 36 5.16 15.66 -17.77
C PRO A 36 3.96 16.48 -18.25
N LEU A 37 3.41 16.18 -19.43
CA LEU A 37 2.19 16.78 -19.98
C LEU A 37 1.01 15.81 -19.95
N GLY A 38 1.23 14.57 -19.51
CA GLY A 38 0.19 13.56 -19.33
C GLY A 38 -0.76 13.97 -18.21
N ALA A 39 -2.07 13.80 -18.43
CA ALA A 39 -3.05 14.04 -17.38
C ALA A 39 -2.72 13.17 -16.15
N PRO A 40 -2.65 13.76 -14.94
CA PRO A 40 -2.40 13.00 -13.73
C PRO A 40 -3.59 12.07 -13.46
N ASP A 41 -3.30 10.81 -13.16
CA ASP A 41 -4.20 9.88 -12.46
C ASP A 41 -5.58 9.59 -13.06
N LYS A 42 -5.80 9.84 -14.36
CA LYS A 42 -6.91 9.17 -15.05
C LYS A 42 -6.46 7.81 -15.54
N TYR A 43 -7.25 6.79 -15.24
CA TYR A 43 -7.16 5.49 -15.88
C TYR A 43 -6.90 5.69 -17.38
N PRO A 44 -5.83 5.08 -17.94
CA PRO A 44 -5.60 5.13 -19.37
C PRO A 44 -6.90 4.76 -20.09
N ARG A 45 -7.20 5.47 -21.18
CA ARG A 45 -8.48 5.38 -21.90
C ARG A 45 -8.81 3.93 -22.35
N ASP A 46 -7.79 3.09 -22.41
CA ASP A 46 -7.85 1.68 -22.82
C ASP A 46 -8.09 0.71 -21.66
N TYR A 47 -8.28 1.19 -20.44
CA TYR A 47 -8.53 0.31 -19.29
C TYR A 47 -9.91 -0.33 -19.39
N THR A 48 -9.91 -1.65 -19.33
CA THR A 48 -11.14 -2.42 -19.19
C THR A 48 -11.74 -2.22 -17.79
N PRO A 49 -13.07 -2.37 -17.63
CA PRO A 49 -13.72 -2.33 -16.31
C PRO A 49 -13.08 -3.30 -15.30
N ALA A 50 -12.60 -4.46 -15.75
CA ALA A 50 -11.90 -5.42 -14.90
C ALA A 50 -10.56 -4.89 -14.36
N GLN A 51 -9.80 -4.15 -15.18
CA GLN A 51 -8.54 -3.53 -14.76
C GLN A 51 -8.76 -2.38 -13.78
N ILE A 52 -9.83 -1.60 -13.96
CA ILE A 52 -10.24 -0.55 -13.03
C ILE A 52 -10.63 -1.16 -11.68
N THR A 53 -11.43 -2.23 -11.68
CA THR A 53 -11.79 -2.95 -10.45
C THR A 53 -10.56 -3.53 -9.74
N LYS A 54 -9.61 -4.09 -10.50
CA LYS A 54 -8.35 -4.59 -9.92
C LYS A 54 -7.51 -3.46 -9.32
N HIS A 55 -7.43 -2.30 -9.98
CA HIS A 55 -6.72 -1.14 -9.47
C HIS A 55 -7.35 -0.62 -8.16
N ASN A 56 -8.66 -0.38 -8.16
CA ASN A 56 -9.40 0.05 -6.98
C ASN A 56 -9.23 -0.93 -5.81
N ARG A 57 -9.19 -2.24 -6.10
CA ARG A 57 -8.97 -3.26 -5.06
C ARG A 57 -7.56 -3.17 -4.48
N LEU A 58 -6.53 -2.99 -5.32
CA LEU A 58 -5.16 -2.80 -4.86
C LEU A 58 -5.00 -1.51 -4.06
N ASP A 59 -5.69 -0.43 -4.45
CA ASP A 59 -5.70 0.83 -3.70
C ASP A 59 -6.31 0.65 -2.30
N ALA A 60 -7.47 0.00 -2.22
CA ALA A 60 -8.12 -0.29 -0.94
C ALA A 60 -7.24 -1.21 -0.06
N GLU A 61 -6.55 -2.19 -0.66
CA GLU A 61 -5.63 -3.07 0.07
C GLU A 61 -4.41 -2.32 0.60
N ILE A 62 -3.83 -1.42 -0.20
CA ILE A 62 -2.73 -0.54 0.22
C ILE A 62 -3.17 0.34 1.38
N GLU A 63 -4.32 1.02 1.26
CA GLU A 63 -4.85 1.90 2.32
C GLU A 63 -5.08 1.14 3.63
N MET A 64 -5.69 -0.05 3.55
CA MET A 64 -5.90 -0.91 4.73
C MET A 64 -4.56 -1.34 5.37
N LEU A 65 -3.56 -1.68 4.56
CA LEU A 65 -2.24 -2.06 5.05
C LEU A 65 -1.48 -0.87 5.66
N GLU A 66 -1.64 0.34 5.13
CA GLU A 66 -1.09 1.57 5.71
C GLU A 66 -1.70 1.84 7.09
N GLN A 67 -3.03 1.81 7.19
CA GLN A 67 -3.72 1.96 8.48
C GLN A 67 -3.27 0.90 9.49
N ARG A 68 -3.09 -0.36 9.06
CA ARG A 68 -2.61 -1.43 9.92
C ARG A 68 -1.16 -1.20 10.38
N VAL A 69 -0.29 -0.70 9.51
CA VAL A 69 1.09 -0.33 9.86
C VAL A 69 1.09 0.79 10.91
N ASP A 70 0.29 1.83 10.70
CA ASP A 70 0.17 2.96 11.62
C ASP A 70 -0.35 2.51 13.00
N ASP A 71 -1.40 1.67 13.03
CA ASP A 71 -1.94 1.08 14.26
C ASP A 71 -0.91 0.24 15.01
N LEU A 72 -0.14 -0.59 14.30
CA LEU A 72 0.89 -1.43 14.90
C LEU A 72 2.06 -0.58 15.42
N GLN A 73 2.43 0.49 14.73
CA GLN A 73 3.43 1.45 15.20
C GLN A 73 2.95 2.16 16.47
N LEU A 74 1.70 2.64 16.49
CA LEU A 74 1.10 3.25 17.67
C LEU A 74 1.14 2.28 18.85
N ARG A 75 0.73 1.02 18.67
CA ARG A 75 0.77 0.00 19.75
C ARG A 75 2.18 -0.39 20.18
N LEU A 76 3.18 -0.26 19.31
CA LEU A 76 4.57 -0.54 19.64
C LEU A 76 5.15 0.52 20.59
N TYR A 77 4.70 1.77 20.46
CA TYR A 77 5.20 2.92 21.22
C TYR A 77 4.25 3.40 22.33
N SER A 78 2.97 3.00 22.28
CA SER A 78 2.00 3.22 23.36
C SER A 78 2.25 2.17 24.44
N LYS A 79 2.90 2.61 25.53
CA LYS A 79 3.28 1.80 26.69
C LYS A 79 2.07 1.27 27.47
#